data_AF-A0A101MJR5-F1
#
_entry.id   AF-A0A101MJR5-F1
#
_cell.length_a   1.000
_cell.length_b   1.000
_cell.length_c   1.000
_cell.angle_alpha   90.00
_cell.angle_beta   90.00
_cell.angle_gamma   90.00
#
_symmetry.space_group_name_H-M   'P 1'
#
loop_
_entity.id
_entity.type
_entity.pdbx_description
1 polymer ?
#
loop_
_entity_poly.entity_id
_entity_poly.type
_entity_poly.pdbx_seq_one_letter_code
_entity_poly.pdbx_strand_id
1 'polypeptide(L)'
;MASVTASQLRSFNALQRPERDAFGAPNHYHFAVKALPGGVPGEAVFLTNPYNHHIECEGRSRISPLSPDEQAKIIVPLLLEAFVNRFDEPGVIYQMGSNMEPFAPFTWSTTDESLAQAVSRRCQAIGVRRELCDVAVTTAEELGSAEACWAKWSKSLVEAMATYNLPDDGVENIEMTCENCGFTPSMAKPLHPCTRCLQVSYCSVECQSANAEAHGLKCAADINY
;
A
#
# COMPACT_ATOMS: atom_id res chain seq x y z
N MET A 1 -8.38 2.39 -10.28
CA MET A 1 -7.50 3.36 -9.61
C MET A 1 -7.81 3.36 -8.13
N ALA A 2 -7.02 2.67 -7.28
CA ALA A 2 -7.42 2.22 -5.93
C ALA A 2 -8.20 3.32 -5.20
N SER A 3 -9.51 3.12 -5.07
CA SER A 3 -10.37 4.10 -4.41
C SER A 3 -10.27 3.86 -2.92
N VAL A 4 -9.63 4.79 -2.23
CA VAL A 4 -9.69 4.86 -0.78
C VAL A 4 -11.16 4.84 -0.37
N THR A 5 -11.56 3.85 0.43
CA THR A 5 -12.95 3.80 0.90
C THR A 5 -13.17 4.95 1.89
N ALA A 6 -14.38 5.50 1.93
CA ALA A 6 -14.72 6.52 2.93
C ALA A 6 -14.47 6.01 4.36
N SER A 7 -14.61 4.70 4.60
CA SER A 7 -14.29 4.08 5.89
C SER A 7 -12.79 4.12 6.18
N GLN A 8 -11.95 3.65 5.25
CA GLN A 8 -10.49 3.64 5.40
C GLN A 8 -9.94 5.05 5.61
N LEU A 9 -10.42 6.04 4.84
CA LEU A 9 -10.03 7.42 5.02
C LEU A 9 -10.40 7.96 6.40
N ARG A 10 -11.62 7.70 6.87
CA ARG A 10 -12.07 8.12 8.21
C ARG A 10 -11.20 7.49 9.28
N SER A 11 -10.95 6.19 9.20
CA SER A 11 -10.09 5.46 10.13
C SER A 11 -8.68 6.05 10.15
N PHE A 12 -8.08 6.24 8.97
CA PHE A 12 -6.75 6.84 8.87
C PHE A 12 -6.72 8.25 9.48
N ASN A 13 -7.67 9.11 9.11
CA ASN A 13 -7.73 10.48 9.62
C ASN A 13 -7.92 10.53 11.15
N ALA A 14 -8.59 9.54 11.75
CA ALA A 14 -8.80 9.42 13.19
C ALA A 14 -7.56 8.95 13.99
N LEU A 15 -6.53 8.40 13.33
CA LEU A 15 -5.32 7.92 14.01
C LEU A 15 -4.57 9.05 14.72
N GLN A 16 -3.98 8.74 15.88
CA GLN A 16 -3.08 9.67 16.56
C GLN A 16 -1.82 9.94 15.72
N ARG A 17 -1.25 11.14 15.85
CA ARG A 17 -0.06 11.57 15.10
C ARG A 17 0.89 12.32 16.02
N PRO A 18 1.53 11.62 16.98
CA PRO A 18 2.52 12.27 17.81
C PRO A 18 3.70 12.71 16.93
N GLU A 19 4.29 13.87 17.20
CA GLU A 19 5.47 14.34 16.45
C GLU A 19 6.69 13.43 16.64
N ARG A 20 6.74 12.74 17.79
CA ARG A 20 7.81 11.84 18.18
C ARG A 20 7.23 10.56 18.79
N ASP A 21 7.96 9.46 18.65
CA ASP A 21 7.61 8.21 19.33
C ASP A 21 7.95 8.25 20.83
N ALA A 22 7.66 7.15 21.54
CA ALA A 22 7.91 7.01 22.97
C ALA A 22 9.39 7.14 23.37
N PHE A 23 10.32 6.99 22.42
CA PHE A 23 11.76 7.12 22.61
C PHE A 23 12.30 8.48 22.14
N GLY A 24 11.42 9.38 21.69
CA GLY A 24 11.76 10.70 21.22
C GLY A 24 12.25 10.75 19.76
N ALA A 25 12.20 9.65 19.01
CA ALA A 25 12.55 9.67 17.59
C ALA A 25 11.44 10.36 16.78
N PRO A 26 11.76 11.13 15.73
CA PRO A 26 10.75 11.76 14.89
C PRO A 26 9.78 10.74 14.29
N ASN A 27 8.48 11.04 14.30
CA ASN A 27 7.45 10.28 13.60
C ASN A 27 7.39 10.69 12.12
N HIS A 28 8.50 10.45 11.43
CA HIS A 28 8.67 10.75 10.01
C HIS A 28 8.88 9.44 9.24
N TYR A 29 8.17 9.29 8.12
CA TYR A 29 8.31 8.13 7.26
C TYR A 29 8.82 8.52 5.87
N HIS A 30 9.86 7.83 5.42
CA HIS A 30 10.23 7.79 4.02
C HIS A 30 9.39 6.71 3.32
N PHE A 31 8.88 6.98 2.12
CA PHE A 31 8.33 5.93 1.25
C PHE A 31 8.96 5.93 -0.14
N ALA A 32 9.09 4.73 -0.70
CA ALA A 32 9.59 4.51 -2.04
C ALA A 32 8.90 3.33 -2.71
N VAL A 33 8.78 3.39 -4.04
CA VAL A 33 8.39 2.24 -4.86
C VAL A 33 9.61 1.36 -5.07
N LYS A 34 9.50 0.08 -4.72
CA LYS A 34 10.59 -0.90 -4.84
C LYS A 34 10.09 -2.16 -5.53
N ALA A 35 10.91 -2.71 -6.43
CA ALA A 35 10.67 -4.03 -6.99
C ALA A 35 10.76 -5.09 -5.87
N LEU A 36 9.87 -6.08 -5.90
CA LEU A 36 9.91 -7.15 -4.91
C LEU A 36 11.15 -8.04 -5.14
N PRO A 37 11.84 -8.46 -4.06
CA PRO A 37 13.07 -9.24 -4.18
C PRO A 37 12.78 -10.71 -4.52
N GLY A 38 13.82 -11.47 -4.85
CA GLY A 38 13.70 -12.92 -5.07
C GLY A 38 13.03 -13.32 -6.38
N GLY A 39 12.95 -12.41 -7.36
CA GLY A 39 12.28 -12.66 -8.64
C GLY A 39 10.76 -12.55 -8.58
N VAL A 40 10.21 -12.17 -7.43
CA VAL A 40 8.78 -11.95 -7.26
C VAL A 40 8.31 -10.83 -8.19
N PRO A 41 7.34 -11.09 -9.08
CA PRO A 41 6.81 -10.06 -9.96
C PRO A 41 6.10 -8.94 -9.20
N GLY A 42 6.23 -7.71 -9.71
CA GLY A 42 5.57 -6.52 -9.20
C GLY A 42 6.42 -5.67 -8.26
N GLU A 43 5.83 -4.56 -7.84
CA GLU A 43 6.44 -3.57 -6.96
C GLU A 43 5.59 -3.37 -5.71
N ALA A 44 6.23 -2.88 -4.66
CA ALA A 44 5.59 -2.49 -3.42
C ALA A 44 5.99 -1.07 -3.04
N VAL A 45 5.11 -0.41 -2.30
CA VAL A 45 5.42 0.80 -1.56
C VAL A 45 6.08 0.36 -0.27
N PHE A 46 7.38 0.58 -0.19
CA PHE A 46 8.18 0.39 1.01
C PHE A 46 8.12 1.67 1.83
N LEU A 47 7.69 1.59 3.08
CA LEU A 47 7.71 2.68 4.04
C LEU A 47 8.72 2.35 5.13
N THR A 48 9.49 3.34 5.56
CA THR A 48 10.40 3.19 6.68
C THR A 48 10.48 4.48 7.47
N ASN A 49 10.60 4.39 8.78
CA ASN A 49 11.00 5.51 9.60
C ASN A 49 12.54 5.50 9.72
N PRO A 50 13.24 6.48 9.11
CA PRO A 50 14.70 6.50 9.07
C PRO A 50 15.38 6.57 10.44
N TYR A 51 14.65 6.97 11.49
CA TYR A 51 15.19 7.27 12.82
C TYR A 51 15.02 6.12 13.82
N ASN A 52 14.02 5.25 13.63
CA ASN A 52 13.80 4.09 14.49
C ASN A 52 13.77 2.76 13.73
N HIS A 53 13.96 2.80 12.41
CA HIS A 53 14.01 1.65 11.51
C HIS A 53 12.73 0.82 11.47
N HIS A 54 11.59 1.39 11.88
CA HIS A 54 10.30 0.76 11.66
C HIS A 54 10.03 0.68 10.16
N ILE A 55 9.56 -0.48 9.69
CA ILE A 55 9.38 -0.77 8.26
C ILE A 55 7.96 -1.29 8.06
N GLU A 56 7.30 -0.79 7.01
CA GLU A 56 6.06 -1.33 6.46
C GLU A 56 6.24 -1.54 4.95
N CYS A 57 5.53 -2.50 4.37
CA CYS A 57 5.62 -2.77 2.94
C CYS A 57 4.26 -3.22 2.41
N GLU A 58 3.70 -2.44 1.48
CA GLU A 58 2.37 -2.68 0.93
C GLU A 58 2.44 -2.77 -0.61
N GLY A 59 1.83 -3.79 -1.22
CA GLY A 59 1.77 -3.90 -2.67
C GLY A 59 1.81 -5.32 -3.23
N ARG A 60 2.62 -5.52 -4.29
CA ARG A 60 2.43 -6.42 -5.47
C ARG A 60 1.65 -5.76 -6.62
N SER A 61 1.93 -4.50 -6.89
CA SER A 61 1.31 -3.73 -7.99
C SER A 61 2.33 -3.37 -9.07
N ARG A 62 1.87 -3.06 -10.27
CA ARG A 62 2.71 -2.44 -11.31
C ARG A 62 2.60 -0.92 -11.22
N ILE A 63 3.58 -0.28 -10.61
CA ILE A 63 3.58 1.16 -10.33
C ILE A 63 4.46 1.87 -11.35
N SER A 64 5.58 1.29 -11.73
CA SER A 64 6.44 1.73 -12.82
C SER A 64 6.02 1.07 -14.15
N PRO A 65 6.10 1.77 -15.29
CA PRO A 65 6.64 3.12 -15.52
C PRO A 65 5.54 4.21 -15.55
N LEU A 66 4.51 4.13 -14.69
CA LEU A 66 3.40 5.07 -14.74
C LEU A 66 3.85 6.51 -14.48
N SER A 67 3.08 7.49 -14.95
CA SER A 67 3.33 8.90 -14.62
C SER A 67 3.15 9.15 -13.12
N PRO A 68 3.77 10.19 -12.54
CA PRO A 68 3.67 10.48 -11.10
C PRO A 68 2.22 10.58 -10.58
N ASP A 69 1.32 11.19 -11.36
CA ASP A 69 -0.10 11.28 -10.98
C ASP A 69 -0.80 9.91 -10.98
N GLU A 70 -0.48 9.01 -11.91
CA GLU A 70 -1.02 7.64 -11.90
C GLU A 70 -0.40 6.80 -10.78
N GLN A 71 0.90 6.96 -10.50
CA GLN A 71 1.55 6.33 -9.36
C GLN A 71 0.88 6.77 -8.05
N ALA A 72 0.63 8.07 -7.87
CA ALA A 72 -0.01 8.61 -6.67
C ALA A 72 -1.39 7.99 -6.41
N LYS A 73 -2.15 7.64 -7.45
CA LYS A 73 -3.46 6.97 -7.30
C LYS A 73 -3.35 5.55 -6.76
N ILE A 74 -2.20 4.90 -6.91
CA ILE A 74 -1.91 3.57 -6.37
C ILE A 74 -1.23 3.70 -5.00
N ILE A 75 -0.23 4.57 -4.90
CA ILE A 75 0.58 4.77 -3.69
C ILE A 75 -0.27 5.26 -2.52
N VAL A 76 -1.11 6.28 -2.70
CA VAL A 76 -1.87 6.86 -1.57
C VAL A 76 -2.74 5.82 -0.86
N PRO A 77 -3.57 5.01 -1.56
CA PRO A 77 -4.30 3.92 -0.92
C PRO A 77 -3.41 2.95 -0.13
N LEU A 78 -2.26 2.55 -0.67
CA LEU A 78 -1.30 1.66 0.00
C LEU A 78 -0.69 2.32 1.24
N LEU A 79 -0.37 3.62 1.17
CA LEU A 79 0.10 4.39 2.33
C LEU A 79 -0.96 4.42 3.44
N LEU A 80 -2.24 4.65 3.10
CA LEU A 80 -3.30 4.65 4.11
C LEU A 80 -3.52 3.25 4.70
N GLU A 81 -3.44 2.23 3.85
CA GLU A 81 -3.58 0.82 4.23
C GLU A 81 -2.54 0.41 5.27
N ALA A 82 -1.26 0.75 5.06
CA ALA A 82 -0.16 0.42 5.97
C ALA A 82 -0.43 0.80 7.44
N PHE A 83 -1.18 1.88 7.69
CA PHE A 83 -1.48 2.34 9.05
C PHE A 83 -2.87 1.98 9.56
N VAL A 84 -3.84 1.74 8.68
CA VAL A 84 -5.23 1.39 9.08
C VAL A 84 -5.40 -0.10 9.28
N ASN A 85 -4.89 -0.89 8.35
CA ASN A 85 -5.12 -2.34 8.32
C ASN A 85 -3.98 -3.12 8.97
N ARG A 86 -3.28 -2.53 9.97
CA ARG A 86 -2.13 -3.12 10.67
C ARG A 86 -2.29 -4.64 10.71
N PHE A 87 -1.30 -5.37 10.18
CA PHE A 87 -1.28 -6.82 10.26
C PHE A 87 -1.17 -7.24 11.74
N ASP A 88 -2.30 -7.29 12.43
CA ASP A 88 -2.48 -8.05 13.67
C ASP A 88 -2.50 -9.58 13.37
N GLU A 89 -1.99 -9.99 12.20
CA GLU A 89 -1.73 -11.39 11.92
C GLU A 89 -0.41 -11.82 12.58
N PRO A 90 -0.39 -12.95 13.29
CA PRO A 90 0.80 -13.49 13.94
C PRO A 90 1.81 -14.00 12.88
N GLY A 91 2.54 -13.09 12.25
CA GLY A 91 3.63 -13.37 11.33
C GLY A 91 4.98 -13.53 12.04
N VAL A 92 5.89 -14.26 11.40
CA VAL A 92 7.25 -14.64 11.88
C VAL A 92 8.23 -13.45 11.92
N ILE A 93 7.80 -12.25 11.51
CA ILE A 93 8.65 -11.06 11.35
C ILE A 93 8.34 -10.09 12.51
N TYR A 94 9.39 -9.50 13.09
CA TYR A 94 9.34 -8.67 14.31
C TYR A 94 8.16 -7.69 14.32
N GLN A 95 7.18 -7.99 15.17
CA GLN A 95 6.02 -7.16 15.45
C GLN A 95 6.46 -5.88 16.18
N MET A 96 5.86 -4.74 15.82
CA MET A 96 5.68 -3.68 16.79
C MET A 96 4.84 -4.23 17.95
N GLY A 97 5.30 -4.03 19.18
CA GLY A 97 4.69 -4.63 20.37
C GLY A 97 3.17 -4.43 20.40
N SER A 98 2.45 -5.52 20.70
CA SER A 98 0.99 -5.68 20.72
C SER A 98 0.19 -4.73 21.64
N ASN A 99 0.83 -3.68 22.16
CA ASN A 99 0.29 -2.75 23.14
C ASN A 99 0.38 -1.28 22.69
N MET A 100 0.84 -1.01 21.46
CA MET A 100 0.98 0.35 20.94
C MET A 100 -0.32 0.79 20.26
N GLU A 101 -0.95 1.85 20.79
CA GLU A 101 -2.11 2.47 20.15
C GLU A 101 -1.81 2.76 18.65
N PRO A 102 -2.76 2.50 17.74
CA PRO A 102 -2.60 2.84 16.34
C PRO A 102 -2.27 4.32 16.13
N PHE A 103 -1.16 4.59 15.45
CA PHE A 103 -0.74 5.93 15.07
C PHE A 103 -0.44 5.99 13.57
N ALA A 104 -0.62 7.18 13.00
CA ALA A 104 -0.21 7.52 11.65
C ALA A 104 1.07 8.38 11.69
N PRO A 105 1.78 8.50 10.55
CA PRO A 105 2.91 9.41 10.44
C PRO A 105 2.51 10.84 10.82
N PHE A 106 3.47 11.58 11.39
CA PHE A 106 3.32 13.02 11.53
C PHE A 106 3.69 13.71 10.21
N THR A 107 4.74 13.23 9.55
CA THR A 107 5.16 13.67 8.21
C THR A 107 5.66 12.48 7.39
N TRP A 108 5.70 12.65 6.07
CA TRP A 108 6.35 11.68 5.18
C TRP A 108 7.09 12.34 4.02
N SER A 109 8.05 11.62 3.46
CA SER A 109 8.86 12.07 2.32
C SER A 109 9.06 10.96 1.29
N THR A 110 9.41 11.35 0.07
CA THR A 110 9.85 10.43 -0.99
C THR A 110 11.05 10.99 -1.75
N THR A 111 11.69 10.18 -2.60
CA THR A 111 12.93 10.57 -3.29
C THR A 111 12.72 11.51 -4.46
N ASP A 112 11.55 11.46 -5.11
CA ASP A 112 11.28 12.20 -6.33
C ASP A 112 10.34 13.37 -6.08
N GLU A 113 10.76 14.58 -6.49
CA GLU A 113 9.99 15.81 -6.28
C GLU A 113 8.64 15.77 -7.02
N SER A 114 8.61 15.21 -8.24
CA SER A 114 7.38 15.14 -9.03
C SER A 114 6.36 14.18 -8.41
N LEU A 115 6.85 13.06 -7.86
CA LEU A 115 6.06 12.09 -7.11
C LEU A 115 5.56 12.68 -5.79
N ALA A 116 6.42 13.39 -5.05
CA ALA A 116 6.04 14.08 -3.83
C ALA A 116 4.87 15.05 -4.09
N GLN A 117 4.97 15.85 -5.15
CA GLN A 117 3.89 16.76 -5.55
C GLN A 117 2.61 16.02 -5.98
N ALA A 118 2.73 14.92 -6.73
CA ALA A 118 1.58 14.13 -7.18
C ALA A 118 0.85 13.46 -6.01
N VAL A 119 1.59 12.85 -5.08
CA VAL A 119 1.05 12.25 -3.86
C VAL A 119 0.40 13.33 -2.99
N SER A 120 1.03 14.50 -2.83
CA SER A 120 0.45 15.65 -2.12
C SER A 120 -0.90 16.07 -2.70
N ARG A 121 -0.98 16.30 -4.02
CA ARG A 121 -2.25 16.63 -4.71
C ARG A 121 -3.30 15.55 -4.52
N ARG A 122 -2.90 14.28 -4.60
CA ARG A 122 -3.83 13.15 -4.43
C ARG A 122 -4.37 13.07 -3.01
N CYS A 123 -3.52 13.21 -1.99
CA CYS A 123 -3.91 13.27 -0.59
C CYS A 123 -4.95 14.38 -0.34
N GLN A 124 -4.71 15.58 -0.88
CA GLN A 124 -5.65 16.70 -0.79
C GLN A 124 -6.99 16.38 -1.46
N ALA A 125 -6.94 15.86 -2.69
CA ALA A 125 -8.13 15.54 -3.47
C ALA A 125 -9.04 14.50 -2.80
N ILE A 126 -8.46 13.54 -2.07
CA ILE A 126 -9.25 12.52 -1.36
C ILE A 126 -9.61 12.91 0.08
N GLY A 127 -9.12 14.05 0.60
CA GLY A 127 -9.44 14.51 1.95
C GLY A 127 -8.59 13.90 3.07
N VAL A 128 -7.33 13.55 2.80
CA VAL A 128 -6.35 13.28 3.87
C VAL A 128 -6.14 14.56 4.69
N ARG A 129 -5.83 14.43 5.98
CA ARG A 129 -5.53 15.59 6.84
C ARG A 129 -4.41 16.45 6.24
N ARG A 130 -4.54 17.77 6.42
CA ARG A 130 -3.70 18.78 5.78
C ARG A 130 -2.20 18.59 6.06
N GLU A 131 -1.83 18.28 7.29
CA GLU A 131 -0.44 18.02 7.68
C GLU A 131 0.26 16.90 6.88
N LEU A 132 -0.48 15.91 6.37
CA LEU A 132 0.06 14.83 5.54
C LEU A 132 -0.07 15.07 4.03
N CYS A 133 -0.69 16.19 3.66
CA CYS A 133 -0.80 16.61 2.27
C CYS A 133 0.45 17.35 1.78
N ASP A 134 1.44 17.56 2.63
CA ASP A 134 2.74 18.16 2.31
C ASP A 134 3.81 17.07 2.33
N VAL A 135 3.98 16.39 1.20
CA VAL A 135 5.00 15.34 1.06
C VAL A 135 6.33 16.00 0.76
N ALA A 136 7.32 15.80 1.63
CA ALA A 136 8.65 16.35 1.45
C ALA A 136 9.51 15.51 0.48
N VAL A 137 10.61 16.09 0.02
CA VAL A 137 11.69 15.33 -0.63
C VAL A 137 12.66 14.86 0.45
N THR A 138 12.98 13.57 0.45
CA THR A 138 13.84 12.93 1.45
C THR A 138 15.26 13.47 1.40
N THR A 139 15.86 13.69 2.57
CA THR A 139 17.27 14.11 2.66
C THR A 139 18.22 12.95 2.32
N ALA A 140 19.47 13.27 1.98
CA ALA A 140 20.47 12.24 1.65
C ALA A 140 20.75 11.29 2.83
N GLU A 141 20.70 11.80 4.07
CA GLU A 141 20.90 11.00 5.29
C GLU A 141 19.74 10.02 5.52
N GLU A 142 18.50 10.52 5.45
CA GLU A 142 17.29 9.69 5.58
C GLU A 142 17.23 8.63 4.48
N LEU A 143 17.60 8.99 3.25
CA LEU A 143 17.66 8.06 2.13
C LEU A 143 18.69 6.96 2.39
N GLY A 144 19.87 7.29 2.90
CA GLY A 144 20.89 6.31 3.27
C GLY A 144 20.37 5.30 4.31
N SER A 145 19.67 5.79 5.34
CA SER A 145 19.02 4.92 6.34
C SER A 145 17.92 4.06 5.72
N ALA A 146 17.09 4.65 4.86
CA ALA A 146 15.99 3.94 4.18
C ALA A 146 16.49 2.82 3.26
N GLU A 147 17.55 3.06 2.48
CA GLU A 147 18.17 2.04 1.63
C GLU A 147 18.80 0.91 2.46
N ALA A 148 19.40 1.24 3.61
CA ALA A 148 19.93 0.23 4.53
C ALA A 148 18.79 -0.65 5.11
N CYS A 149 17.67 -0.03 5.50
CA CYS A 149 16.46 -0.74 5.92
C CYS A 149 15.92 -1.66 4.80
N TRP A 150 15.83 -1.16 3.57
CA TRP A 150 15.39 -1.94 2.41
C TRP A 150 16.31 -3.13 2.12
N ALA A 151 17.63 -2.92 2.11
CA ALA A 151 18.60 -3.97 1.86
C ALA A 151 18.52 -5.08 2.91
N LYS A 152 18.35 -4.71 4.18
CA LYS A 152 18.16 -5.66 5.28
C LYS A 152 16.85 -6.44 5.14
N TRP A 153 15.72 -5.74 4.95
CA TRP A 153 14.40 -6.35 4.82
C TRP A 153 14.32 -7.28 3.61
N SER A 154 14.79 -6.84 2.44
CA SER A 154 14.72 -7.60 1.20
C SER A 154 15.54 -8.88 1.26
N LYS A 155 16.73 -8.84 1.88
CA LYS A 155 17.53 -10.04 2.16
C LYS A 155 16.77 -11.03 3.06
N SER A 156 16.19 -10.56 4.17
CA SER A 156 15.43 -11.41 5.08
C SER A 156 14.19 -12.04 4.41
N LEU A 157 13.51 -11.31 3.52
CA LEU A 157 12.39 -11.85 2.76
C LEU A 157 12.83 -13.00 1.83
N VAL A 158 13.93 -12.81 1.09
CA VAL A 158 14.47 -13.87 0.19
C VAL A 158 14.89 -15.10 0.99
N GLU A 159 15.57 -14.91 2.12
CA GLU A 159 15.97 -16.02 3.01
C GLU A 159 14.74 -16.77 3.56
N ALA A 160 13.69 -16.05 3.97
CA ALA A 160 12.44 -16.64 4.43
C ALA A 160 11.74 -17.43 3.31
N MET A 161 11.60 -16.86 2.10
CA MET A 161 11.01 -17.55 0.95
C MET A 161 11.74 -18.87 0.64
N ALA A 162 13.07 -18.85 0.64
CA ALA A 162 13.88 -20.05 0.42
C ALA A 162 13.74 -21.09 1.56
N THR A 163 13.65 -20.63 2.80
CA THR A 163 13.54 -21.51 3.98
C THR A 163 12.19 -22.22 4.05
N TYR A 164 11.11 -21.51 3.74
CA TYR A 164 9.76 -22.00 3.92
C TYR A 164 9.15 -22.62 2.66
N ASN A 165 9.90 -22.69 1.55
CA ASN A 165 9.37 -23.07 0.23
C ASN A 165 8.02 -22.40 -0.02
N LEU A 166 7.91 -21.11 0.34
CA LEU A 166 6.70 -20.36 0.06
C LEU A 166 6.52 -20.43 -1.46
N PRO A 167 5.40 -21.00 -1.93
CA PRO A 167 5.21 -21.15 -3.35
C PRO A 167 5.43 -19.78 -4.01
N ASP A 168 6.16 -19.78 -5.12
CA ASP A 168 5.94 -18.77 -6.14
C ASP A 168 4.65 -19.18 -6.85
N ASP A 169 3.55 -19.28 -6.10
CA ASP A 169 2.24 -19.10 -6.67
C ASP A 169 2.23 -17.64 -7.09
N GLY A 170 2.83 -17.44 -8.26
CA GLY A 170 2.87 -16.19 -8.96
C GLY A 170 1.48 -15.62 -8.84
N VAL A 171 1.42 -14.31 -8.64
CA VAL A 171 0.16 -13.63 -8.86
C VAL A 171 -0.14 -13.81 -10.34
N GLU A 172 -0.73 -14.95 -10.72
CA GLU A 172 -1.74 -14.98 -11.75
C GLU A 172 -2.56 -13.75 -11.41
N ASN A 173 -2.59 -12.79 -12.32
CA ASN A 173 -3.38 -11.56 -12.20
C ASN A 173 -2.71 -10.28 -11.66
N ILE A 174 -1.41 -10.06 -11.87
CA ILE A 174 -0.81 -8.70 -11.77
C ILE A 174 -1.52 -7.71 -12.71
N GLU A 175 -2.11 -8.21 -13.78
CA GLU A 175 -2.92 -7.42 -14.71
C GLU A 175 -4.38 -7.27 -14.28
N MET A 176 -4.89 -8.09 -13.35
CA MET A 176 -6.25 -7.86 -12.87
C MET A 176 -6.23 -6.75 -11.85
N THR A 177 -7.07 -5.76 -12.11
CA THR A 177 -7.36 -4.70 -11.16
C THR A 177 -8.83 -4.80 -10.79
N CYS A 178 -9.19 -4.35 -9.60
CA CYS A 178 -10.58 -4.27 -9.22
C CYS A 178 -11.34 -3.44 -10.27
N GLU A 179 -12.47 -3.88 -10.78
CA GLU A 179 -13.17 -3.14 -11.84
C GLU A 179 -13.68 -1.77 -11.35
N ASN A 180 -14.05 -1.68 -10.07
CA ASN A 180 -14.49 -0.44 -9.45
C ASN A 180 -13.30 0.47 -9.13
N CYS A 181 -12.44 -0.06 -8.26
CA CYS A 181 -11.44 0.73 -7.60
C CYS A 181 -10.08 0.49 -8.23
N GLY A 182 -9.87 -0.41 -9.17
CA GLY A 182 -8.57 -0.76 -9.77
C GLY A 182 -7.43 -1.05 -8.79
N PHE A 183 -7.76 -1.60 -7.62
CA PHE A 183 -6.80 -2.26 -6.74
C PHE A 183 -6.22 -3.51 -7.41
N THR A 184 -4.91 -3.67 -7.38
CA THR A 184 -4.21 -4.88 -7.84
C THR A 184 -4.06 -5.85 -6.66
N PRO A 185 -4.45 -7.13 -6.81
CA PRO A 185 -4.42 -8.09 -5.72
C PRO A 185 -3.00 -8.36 -5.22
N SER A 186 -2.89 -8.58 -3.91
CA SER A 186 -1.72 -9.20 -3.27
C SER A 186 -2.09 -10.62 -2.82
N MET A 187 -1.11 -11.43 -2.40
CA MET A 187 -1.38 -12.79 -1.87
C MET A 187 -2.40 -12.82 -0.74
N ALA A 188 -2.34 -11.82 0.12
CA ALA A 188 -3.20 -11.73 1.30
C ALA A 188 -4.61 -11.22 0.96
N LYS A 189 -4.78 -10.53 -0.17
CA LYS A 189 -6.05 -9.91 -0.59
C LYS A 189 -6.29 -10.18 -2.07
N PRO A 190 -6.69 -11.41 -2.43
CA PRO A 190 -7.07 -11.73 -3.80
C PRO A 190 -8.31 -10.91 -4.21
N LEU A 191 -8.44 -10.63 -5.51
CA LEU A 191 -9.69 -10.08 -6.02
C LEU A 191 -10.75 -11.19 -6.06
N HIS A 192 -11.98 -10.83 -5.73
CA HIS A 192 -13.14 -11.70 -5.81
C HIS A 192 -13.89 -11.45 -7.11
N PRO A 193 -14.12 -12.47 -7.96
CA PRO A 193 -14.88 -12.31 -9.19
C PRO A 193 -16.33 -11.94 -8.89
N CYS A 194 -16.95 -11.19 -9.82
CA CYS A 194 -18.37 -10.88 -9.76
C CYS A 194 -19.19 -12.17 -9.72
N THR A 195 -19.93 -12.40 -8.63
CA THR A 195 -20.70 -13.62 -8.41
C THR A 195 -21.77 -13.93 -9.47
N ARG A 196 -22.09 -12.96 -10.35
CA ARG A 196 -23.05 -13.13 -11.45
C ARG A 196 -22.41 -13.50 -12.78
N CYS A 197 -21.45 -12.71 -13.26
CA CYS A 197 -20.87 -12.88 -14.60
C CYS A 197 -19.46 -13.50 -14.59
N LEU A 198 -18.76 -13.44 -13.45
CA LEU A 198 -17.36 -13.84 -13.28
C LEU A 198 -16.35 -13.13 -14.20
N GLN A 199 -16.78 -12.16 -15.02
CA GLN A 199 -15.95 -11.47 -16.02
C GLN A 199 -15.10 -10.33 -15.45
N VAL A 200 -15.48 -9.80 -14.28
CA VAL A 200 -14.78 -8.70 -13.63
C VAL A 200 -14.55 -9.06 -12.17
N SER A 201 -13.51 -8.50 -11.57
CA SER A 201 -13.12 -8.85 -10.20
C SER A 201 -13.09 -7.61 -9.31
N TYR A 202 -13.34 -7.79 -8.01
CA TYR A 202 -13.46 -6.73 -7.03
C TYR A 202 -12.63 -7.03 -5.79
N CYS A 203 -12.02 -6.01 -5.19
CA CYS A 203 -11.25 -6.21 -3.95
C CYS A 203 -12.15 -6.35 -2.72
N SER A 204 -13.45 -6.01 -2.83
CA SER A 204 -14.42 -6.13 -1.75
C SER A 204 -15.87 -6.08 -2.26
N VAL A 205 -16.82 -6.49 -1.42
CA VAL A 205 -18.26 -6.41 -1.69
C VAL A 205 -18.72 -4.96 -1.84
N GLU A 206 -18.12 -4.03 -1.10
CA GLU A 206 -18.40 -2.60 -1.23
C GLU A 206 -17.97 -2.08 -2.61
N CYS A 207 -16.81 -2.52 -3.11
CA CYS A 207 -16.37 -2.16 -4.46
C CYS A 207 -17.29 -2.73 -5.54
N GLN A 208 -17.73 -3.97 -5.39
CA GLN A 208 -18.73 -4.55 -6.30
C GLN A 208 -20.05 -3.76 -6.28
N SER A 209 -20.51 -3.38 -5.10
CA SER A 209 -21.75 -2.62 -4.91
C SER A 209 -21.66 -1.21 -5.47
N ALA A 210 -20.52 -0.53 -5.27
CA ALA A 210 -20.29 0.81 -5.79
C ALA A 210 -20.22 0.85 -7.33
N ASN A 211 -19.77 -0.24 -7.97
CA ASN A 211 -19.74 -0.36 -9.43
C ASN A 211 -21.03 -0.91 -10.02
N ALA A 212 -22.07 -1.18 -9.22
CA ALA A 212 -23.26 -1.91 -9.69
C ALA A 212 -23.98 -1.23 -10.87
N GLU A 213 -24.01 0.11 -10.90
CA GLU A 213 -24.66 0.87 -11.98
C GLU A 213 -23.84 0.80 -13.29
N ALA A 214 -22.53 1.07 -13.21
CA ALA A 214 -21.65 1.06 -14.37
C ALA A 214 -21.38 -0.36 -14.91
N HIS A 215 -21.23 -1.34 -14.01
CA HIS A 215 -21.09 -2.75 -14.36
C HIS A 215 -22.42 -3.37 -14.80
N GLY A 216 -23.56 -2.94 -14.26
CA GLY A 216 -24.86 -3.56 -14.45
C GLY A 216 -25.27 -3.72 -15.91
N LEU A 217 -24.87 -2.79 -16.77
CA LEU A 217 -25.09 -2.84 -18.22
C LEU A 217 -24.34 -3.98 -18.93
N LYS A 218 -23.23 -4.44 -18.34
CA LYS A 218 -22.35 -5.52 -18.85
C LYS A 218 -22.43 -6.79 -18.00
N CYS A 219 -23.15 -6.75 -16.88
CA CYS A 219 -23.32 -7.86 -15.95
C CYS A 219 -24.35 -8.87 -16.49
N ALA A 220 -24.07 -9.46 -17.66
CA ALA A 220 -24.83 -10.58 -18.19
C ALA A 220 -24.23 -11.89 -17.67
N ALA A 221 -25.09 -12.81 -17.23
CA ALA A 221 -24.68 -14.16 -16.89
C ALA A 221 -24.60 -14.99 -18.18
N ASP A 222 -23.47 -14.92 -18.89
CA ASP A 222 -23.17 -15.94 -19.90
C ASP A 222 -22.66 -17.19 -19.17
N ILE A 223 -23.61 -17.96 -18.62
CA ILE A 223 -23.39 -19.35 -18.24
C ILE A 223 -24.11 -20.19 -19.31
N ASN A 224 -23.42 -20.46 -20.42
CA ASN A 224 -23.75 -21.63 -21.23
C ASN A 224 -22.80 -22.74 -20.78
N TYR A 225 -23.39 -23.76 -20.15
CA TYR A 225 -22.76 -25.03 -19.78
C TYR A 225 -22.17 -25.77 -20.98
#